data_AF-A0AA41UDB6-F1
#
_entry.id   AF-A0AA41UDB6-F1
#
_cell.length_a   1.000
_cell.length_b   1.000
_cell.length_c   1.000
_cell.angle_alpha   90.00
_cell.angle_beta   90.00
_cell.angle_gamma   90.00
#
_symmetry.space_group_name_H-M   'P 1'
#
loop_
_entity.id
_entity.type
_entity.pdbx_description
1 polymer ?
#
loop_
_entity_poly.entity_id
_entity_poly.type
_entity_poly.pdbx_seq_one_letter_code
_entity_poly.pdbx_strand_id
1 'polypeptide(L)'
;MSEESVIAEIHKLIDEKLASGVVVHVDWIAHGIMQKKGEIEGENAEFYRVCTHRQISQIAKRAIGKYQPKHQTDPQLVMEGFEHLSKAYPMTRGGDLVLVPITLCTDAELEARAADLVKMAKGSLAHAKEIRAYVSSRVRTAA
;
A
#
# COMPACT_ATOMS: atom_id res chain seq x y z
N MET A 1 -1.83 14.45 19.07
CA MET A 1 -1.85 13.16 18.36
C MET A 1 -0.64 13.12 17.45
N SER A 2 0.16 12.04 17.46
CA SER A 2 1.31 11.87 16.57
C SER A 2 0.88 11.32 15.21
N GLU A 3 1.70 11.52 14.18
CA GLU A 3 1.48 10.91 12.84
C GLU A 3 1.40 9.37 12.92
N GLU A 4 2.20 8.75 13.79
CA GLU A 4 2.19 7.31 14.05
C GLU A 4 0.83 6.79 14.53
N SER A 5 0.16 7.54 15.41
CA SER A 5 -1.18 7.20 15.88
C SER A 5 -2.20 7.22 14.74
N VAL A 6 -2.08 8.18 13.81
CA VAL A 6 -2.97 8.27 12.64
C VAL A 6 -2.74 7.11 11.69
N ILE A 7 -1.48 6.73 11.47
CA ILE A 7 -1.11 5.58 10.63
C ILE A 7 -1.69 4.29 11.22
N ALA A 8 -1.59 4.09 12.53
CA ALA A 8 -2.15 2.91 13.19
C ALA A 8 -3.68 2.83 13.04
N GLU A 9 -4.38 3.95 13.19
CA GLU A 9 -5.84 4.01 12.97
C GLU A 9 -6.22 3.74 11.51
N ILE A 10 -5.45 4.27 10.55
CA ILE A 10 -5.63 4.00 9.13
C ILE A 10 -5.47 2.51 8.83
N HIS A 11 -4.42 1.87 9.34
CA HIS A 11 -4.24 0.42 9.15
C HIS A 11 -5.39 -0.39 9.74
N LYS A 12 -5.86 -0.03 10.93
CA LYS A 12 -7.02 -0.69 11.54
C LYS A 12 -8.28 -0.57 10.67
N LEU A 13 -8.55 0.62 10.14
CA LEU A 13 -9.69 0.86 9.23
C LEU A 13 -9.54 0.08 7.91
N ILE A 14 -8.33 0.00 7.36
CA ILE A 14 -8.06 -0.82 6.17
C ILE A 14 -8.34 -2.29 6.47
N ASP A 15 -7.82 -2.83 7.57
CA ASP A 15 -8.02 -4.24 7.95
C ASP A 15 -9.50 -4.58 8.18
N GLU A 16 -10.25 -3.70 8.85
CA GLU A 16 -11.71 -3.82 9.04
C GLU A 16 -12.44 -3.87 7.68
N LYS A 17 -12.09 -2.99 6.74
CA LYS A 17 -12.69 -2.96 5.40
C LYS A 17 -12.32 -4.18 4.55
N LEU A 18 -11.06 -4.62 4.61
CA LEU A 18 -10.63 -5.85 3.93
C LEU A 18 -11.32 -7.09 4.50
N ALA A 19 -11.52 -7.17 5.81
CA ALA A 19 -12.26 -8.26 6.44
C ALA A 19 -13.74 -8.30 5.97
N SER A 20 -14.32 -7.15 5.65
CA SER A 20 -15.65 -7.06 5.03
C SER A 20 -15.69 -7.40 3.54
N GLY A 21 -14.54 -7.65 2.92
CA GLY A 21 -14.43 -7.99 1.50
C GLY A 21 -14.74 -6.83 0.55
N VAL A 22 -14.57 -5.58 0.99
CA VAL A 22 -14.88 -4.38 0.20
C VAL A 22 -13.61 -3.73 -0.34
N VAL A 23 -13.70 -3.14 -1.54
CA VAL A 23 -12.62 -2.31 -2.11
C VAL A 23 -12.40 -1.07 -1.25
N VAL A 24 -11.14 -0.81 -0.88
CA VAL A 24 -10.79 0.32 -0.01
C VAL A 24 -10.33 1.50 -0.85
N HIS A 25 -11.06 2.60 -0.76
CA HIS A 25 -10.72 3.87 -1.38
C HIS A 25 -10.01 4.80 -0.39
N VAL A 26 -9.02 5.56 -0.86
CA VAL A 26 -8.26 6.54 -0.05
C VAL A 26 -9.21 7.53 0.62
N ASP A 27 -10.15 8.09 -0.14
CA ASP A 27 -11.07 9.12 0.36
C ASP A 27 -12.01 8.59 1.44
N TRP A 28 -12.45 7.33 1.33
CA TRP A 28 -13.30 6.71 2.36
C TRP A 28 -12.56 6.52 3.67
N ILE A 29 -11.28 6.18 3.61
CA ILE A 29 -10.41 6.07 4.79
C ILE A 29 -10.21 7.47 5.40
N ALA A 30 -9.91 8.47 4.59
CA ALA A 30 -9.71 9.84 5.07
C ALA A 30 -10.97 10.39 5.75
N HIS A 31 -12.13 10.22 5.11
CA HIS A 31 -13.41 10.61 5.66
C HIS A 31 -13.75 9.86 6.96
N GLY A 32 -13.51 8.55 6.99
CA GLY A 32 -13.75 7.71 8.18
C GLY A 32 -12.89 8.11 9.39
N ILE A 33 -11.64 8.51 9.17
CA ILE A 33 -10.78 9.04 10.25
C ILE A 33 -11.31 10.38 10.73
N MET A 34 -11.65 11.30 9.81
CA MET A 34 -12.16 12.63 10.18
C MET A 34 -13.46 12.55 11.00
N GLN A 35 -14.41 11.71 10.57
CA GLN A 35 -15.67 11.51 11.31
C GLN A 35 -15.45 11.00 12.74
N LYS A 36 -14.47 10.10 12.95
CA LYS A 36 -14.15 9.58 14.30
C LYS A 36 -13.61 10.64 15.25
N LYS A 37 -13.08 11.76 14.75
CA LYS A 37 -12.47 12.82 15.58
C LYS A 37 -13.44 13.97 15.89
N GLY A 38 -14.66 13.94 15.35
CA GLY A 38 -15.67 14.98 15.55
C GLY A 38 -15.53 16.17 14.59
N GLU A 39 -16.41 17.15 14.76
CA GLU A 39 -16.40 18.35 13.92
C GLU A 39 -15.33 19.36 14.36
N ILE A 40 -14.74 20.04 13.38
CA ILE A 40 -13.90 21.20 13.60
C ILE A 40 -14.82 22.41 13.64
N GLU A 41 -14.83 23.13 14.75
CA GLU A 41 -15.65 24.34 14.94
C GLU A 41 -14.79 25.62 14.89
N GLY A 42 -15.45 26.76 14.66
CA GLY A 42 -14.83 28.09 14.64
C GLY A 42 -14.73 28.72 13.25
N GLU A 43 -14.26 29.97 13.22
CA GLU A 43 -14.23 30.84 12.02
C GLU A 43 -13.46 30.23 10.85
N ASN A 44 -12.37 29.51 11.14
CA ASN A 44 -11.49 28.89 10.13
C ASN A 44 -11.73 27.38 9.95
N ALA A 45 -12.87 26.86 10.43
CA ALA A 45 -13.16 25.42 10.43
C ALA A 45 -13.06 24.78 9.03
N GLU A 46 -13.51 25.46 7.98
CA GLU A 46 -13.44 24.94 6.61
C GLU A 46 -11.99 24.81 6.11
N PHE A 47 -11.17 25.84 6.36
CA PHE A 47 -9.75 25.81 6.02
C PHE A 47 -9.03 24.62 6.67
N TYR A 48 -9.25 24.41 7.97
CA TYR A 48 -8.66 23.29 8.69
C TYR A 48 -9.23 21.94 8.24
N ARG A 49 -10.51 21.85 7.87
CA ARG A 49 -11.11 20.64 7.28
C ARG A 49 -10.41 20.25 5.98
N VAL A 50 -10.23 21.19 5.06
CA VAL A 50 -9.55 20.93 3.77
C VAL A 50 -8.10 20.51 3.98
N CYS A 51 -7.35 21.24 4.81
CA CYS A 51 -5.95 20.93 5.10
C CYS A 51 -5.80 19.55 5.76
N THR A 52 -6.66 19.25 6.73
CA THR A 52 -6.65 17.96 7.44
C THR A 52 -7.02 16.81 6.51
N HIS A 53 -8.08 16.97 5.71
CA HIS A 53 -8.47 15.97 4.71
C HIS A 53 -7.32 15.66 3.76
N ARG A 54 -6.65 16.69 3.22
CA ARG A 54 -5.52 16.53 2.32
C ARG A 54 -4.39 15.74 2.97
N GLN A 55 -4.04 16.08 4.21
CA GLN A 55 -2.96 15.41 4.93
C GLN A 55 -3.29 13.95 5.23
N ILE A 56 -4.50 13.66 5.73
CA ILE A 56 -4.93 12.28 6.00
C ILE A 56 -4.99 11.47 4.71
N SER A 57 -5.49 12.05 3.62
CA SER A 57 -5.54 11.39 2.30
C SER A 57 -4.15 11.02 1.80
N GLN A 58 -3.13 11.87 2.00
CA GLN A 58 -1.75 11.56 1.66
C GLN A 58 -1.20 10.40 2.49
N ILE A 59 -1.50 10.36 3.79
CA ILE A 59 -1.09 9.26 4.68
C ILE A 59 -1.78 7.96 4.25
N ALA A 60 -3.10 7.99 4.00
CA ALA A 60 -3.87 6.84 3.53
C ALA A 60 -3.38 6.33 2.17
N LYS A 61 -3.07 7.22 1.22
CA LYS A 61 -2.48 6.87 -0.08
C LYS A 61 -1.14 6.15 0.08
N ARG A 62 -0.29 6.60 1.00
CA ARG A 62 0.98 5.93 1.31
C ARG A 62 0.76 4.56 1.94
N ALA A 63 -0.20 4.45 2.87
CA ALA A 63 -0.53 3.19 3.53
C ALA A 63 -1.05 2.14 2.53
N ILE A 64 -1.96 2.53 1.63
CA ILE A 64 -2.47 1.66 0.55
C ILE A 64 -1.36 1.31 -0.44
N GLY A 65 -0.60 2.30 -0.94
CA GLY A 65 0.42 2.06 -1.96
C GLY A 65 1.60 1.21 -1.48
N LYS A 66 1.89 1.23 -0.18
CA LYS A 66 2.92 0.40 0.45
C LYS A 66 2.34 -0.83 1.15
N TYR A 67 1.07 -1.17 0.92
CA TYR A 67 0.46 -2.34 1.52
C TYR A 67 1.27 -3.58 1.12
N GLN A 68 1.92 -4.17 2.12
CA GLN A 68 2.61 -5.44 2.01
C GLN A 68 1.87 -6.44 2.90
N PRO A 69 1.46 -7.60 2.38
CA PRO A 69 0.92 -8.65 3.23
C PRO A 69 2.01 -9.05 4.23
N LYS A 70 1.63 -9.23 5.49
CA LYS A 70 2.53 -9.86 6.44
C LYS A 70 2.80 -11.29 5.97
N HIS A 71 4.08 -11.64 5.83
CA HIS A 71 4.52 -13.01 5.47
C HIS A 71 4.05 -14.06 6.49
N GLN A 72 3.76 -13.67 7.72
CA GLN A 72 3.05 -14.52 8.68
C GLN A 72 1.57 -14.54 8.36
N THR A 73 1.18 -15.41 7.43
CA THR A 73 -0.21 -15.84 7.29
C THR A 73 -0.36 -17.14 8.08
N ASP A 74 -1.42 -17.23 8.87
CA ASP A 74 -1.85 -18.48 9.50
C ASP A 74 -1.93 -19.57 8.41
N PRO A 75 -1.29 -20.75 8.58
CA PRO A 75 -1.34 -21.83 7.59
C PRO A 75 -2.76 -22.22 7.18
N GLN A 76 -3.77 -21.99 8.04
CA GLN A 76 -5.19 -22.22 7.72
C GLN A 76 -5.83 -21.15 6.82
N LEU A 77 -5.21 -19.97 6.69
CA LEU A 77 -5.64 -18.85 5.85
C LEU A 77 -4.86 -18.76 4.52
N VAL A 78 -3.85 -19.61 4.34
CA VAL A 78 -3.16 -19.78 3.07
C VAL A 78 -4.07 -20.58 2.16
N MET A 79 -4.47 -20.02 1.01
CA MET A 79 -5.11 -20.82 -0.03
C MET A 79 -4.17 -21.98 -0.37
N GLU A 80 -4.64 -23.22 -0.29
CA GLU A 80 -3.82 -24.40 -0.57
C GLU A 80 -3.07 -24.22 -1.91
N GLY A 81 -1.73 -24.25 -1.86
CA GLY A 81 -0.86 -24.08 -3.03
C GLY A 81 -0.28 -22.67 -3.27
N PHE A 82 -0.59 -21.66 -2.44
CA PHE A 82 -0.16 -20.27 -2.68
C PHE A 82 0.67 -19.65 -1.53
N GLU A 83 2.00 -19.69 -1.61
CA GLU A 83 2.90 -19.23 -0.52
C GLU A 83 3.01 -17.71 -0.33
N HIS A 84 2.78 -16.93 -1.40
CA HIS A 84 3.05 -15.48 -1.42
C HIS A 84 1.86 -14.63 -1.89
N LEU A 85 0.71 -15.28 -2.05
CA LEU A 85 -0.50 -14.60 -2.51
C LEU A 85 -1.01 -13.66 -1.42
N SER A 86 -1.31 -12.44 -1.81
CA SER A 86 -1.74 -11.38 -0.91
C SER A 86 -3.25 -11.41 -0.72
N LYS A 87 -3.74 -11.08 0.47
CA LYS A 87 -5.19 -10.90 0.71
C LYS A 87 -5.79 -9.75 -0.11
N ALA A 88 -4.97 -8.75 -0.43
CA ALA A 88 -5.36 -7.59 -1.22
C ALA A 88 -4.14 -7.01 -1.96
N TYR A 89 -4.40 -6.30 -3.05
CA TYR A 89 -3.39 -5.63 -3.85
C TYR A 89 -3.76 -4.17 -4.11
N PRO A 90 -2.79 -3.25 -4.06
CA PRO A 90 -3.02 -1.88 -4.50
C PRO A 90 -3.15 -1.86 -6.04
N MET A 91 -4.28 -1.37 -6.53
CA MET A 91 -4.62 -1.27 -7.94
C MET A 91 -4.97 0.17 -8.31
N THR A 92 -4.92 0.48 -9.61
CA THR A 92 -5.45 1.75 -10.14
C THR A 92 -6.77 1.48 -10.85
N ARG A 93 -7.88 2.02 -10.34
CA ARG A 93 -9.21 1.89 -10.95
C ARG A 93 -9.78 3.28 -11.19
N GLY A 94 -10.19 3.58 -12.43
CA GLY A 94 -10.75 4.90 -12.77
C GLY A 94 -9.77 6.07 -12.55
N GLY A 95 -8.46 5.81 -12.49
CA GLY A 95 -7.44 6.81 -12.16
C GLY A 95 -7.09 6.91 -10.67
N ASP A 96 -7.87 6.25 -9.80
CA ASP A 96 -7.66 6.28 -8.36
C ASP A 96 -6.87 5.08 -7.86
N LEU A 97 -6.00 5.34 -6.88
CA LEU A 97 -5.31 4.28 -6.14
C LEU A 97 -6.27 3.68 -5.10
N VAL A 98 -6.54 2.38 -5.25
CA VAL A 98 -7.45 1.63 -4.37
C VAL A 98 -6.78 0.35 -3.88
N LEU A 99 -7.19 -0.16 -2.73
CA LEU A 99 -6.79 -1.48 -2.25
C LEU A 99 -7.91 -2.47 -2.54
N VAL A 100 -7.64 -3.46 -3.37
CA VAL A 100 -8.63 -4.42 -3.85
C VAL A 100 -8.39 -5.77 -3.18
N PRO A 101 -9.37 -6.35 -2.45
CA PRO A 101 -9.30 -7.73 -2.00
C PRO A 101 -9.06 -8.66 -3.17
N ILE A 102 -8.23 -9.69 -3.00
CA ILE A 102 -7.87 -10.59 -4.10
C ILE A 102 -9.09 -11.23 -4.79
N THR A 103 -10.11 -11.57 -4.01
CA THR A 103 -11.38 -12.12 -4.50
C THR A 103 -12.17 -11.17 -5.40
N LEU A 104 -11.83 -9.88 -5.40
CA LEU A 104 -12.43 -8.82 -6.21
C LEU A 104 -11.46 -8.28 -7.28
N CYS A 105 -10.24 -8.80 -7.35
CA CYS A 105 -9.33 -8.50 -8.45
C CYS A 105 -9.80 -9.26 -9.70
N THR A 106 -9.72 -8.60 -10.84
CA THR A 106 -9.87 -9.28 -12.13
C THR A 106 -8.57 -9.98 -12.53
N ASP A 107 -8.67 -11.03 -13.33
CA ASP A 107 -7.50 -11.74 -13.85
C ASP A 107 -6.53 -10.80 -14.58
N ALA A 108 -7.06 -9.84 -15.35
CA ALA A 108 -6.25 -8.84 -16.04
C ALA A 108 -5.44 -7.94 -15.08
N GLU A 109 -6.03 -7.56 -13.93
CA GLU A 109 -5.32 -6.79 -12.90
C GLU A 109 -4.23 -7.63 -12.23
N LEU A 110 -4.49 -8.91 -11.95
CA LEU A 110 -3.52 -9.82 -11.36
C LEU A 110 -2.36 -10.11 -12.31
N GLU A 111 -2.64 -10.32 -13.60
CA GLU A 111 -1.63 -10.52 -14.64
C GLU A 111 -0.78 -9.27 -14.84
N ALA A 112 -1.39 -8.08 -14.88
CA ALA A 112 -0.65 -6.82 -14.94
C ALA A 112 0.27 -6.67 -13.72
N ARG A 113 -0.20 -7.03 -12.52
CA ARG A 113 0.62 -7.02 -11.30
C ARG A 113 1.77 -8.01 -11.37
N ALA A 114 1.55 -9.22 -11.90
CA ALA A 114 2.59 -10.21 -12.10
C ALA A 114 3.66 -9.69 -13.08
N ALA A 115 3.24 -9.07 -14.19
CA ALA A 115 4.14 -8.46 -15.16
C ALA A 115 5.02 -7.35 -14.54
N ASP A 116 4.45 -6.50 -13.68
CA ASP A 116 5.20 -5.48 -12.94
C ASP A 116 6.26 -6.10 -12.02
N LEU A 117 5.92 -7.18 -11.31
CA LEU A 117 6.87 -7.89 -10.44
C LEU A 117 8.02 -8.50 -11.25
N VAL A 118 7.73 -9.09 -12.41
CA VAL A 118 8.77 -9.62 -13.31
C VAL A 118 9.68 -8.49 -13.81
N LYS A 119 9.12 -7.34 -14.16
CA LYS A 119 9.89 -6.15 -14.57
C LYS A 119 10.80 -5.66 -13.45
N MET A 120 10.29 -5.57 -12.23
CA MET A 120 11.08 -5.19 -11.04
C MET A 120 12.22 -6.18 -10.80
N ALA A 121 11.94 -7.48 -10.85
CA ALA A 121 12.96 -8.52 -10.68
C ALA A 121 14.09 -8.41 -11.71
N LYS A 122 13.77 -8.16 -12.98
CA LYS A 122 14.77 -7.91 -14.04
C LYS A 122 15.64 -6.70 -13.72
N GLY A 123 15.03 -5.59 -13.29
CA GLY A 123 15.75 -4.38 -12.88
C GLY A 123 16.69 -4.61 -11.69
N SER A 124 16.21 -5.30 -10.66
CA SER A 124 17.02 -5.67 -9.49
C SER A 124 18.20 -6.58 -9.85
N LEU A 125 17.98 -7.55 -10.74
CA LEU A 125 19.05 -8.42 -11.23
C LEU A 125 20.12 -7.64 -12.03
N ALA A 126 19.70 -6.71 -12.89
CA ALA A 126 20.61 -5.86 -13.64
C ALA A 126 21.47 -4.99 -12.70
N HIS A 127 20.82 -4.32 -11.74
CA HIS A 127 21.50 -3.51 -10.73
C HIS A 127 22.50 -4.35 -9.92
N ALA A 128 22.13 -5.55 -9.48
CA ALA A 128 23.03 -6.44 -8.75
C ALA A 128 24.28 -6.81 -9.57
N LYS A 129 24.16 -6.98 -10.89
CA LYS A 129 25.31 -7.19 -11.79
C LYS A 129 26.24 -5.98 -11.83
N GLU A 130 25.68 -4.77 -11.94
CA GLU A 130 26.47 -3.53 -11.94
C GLU A 130 27.25 -3.34 -10.64
N ILE A 131 26.60 -3.55 -9.49
CA ILE A 131 27.26 -3.50 -8.17
C ILE A 131 28.44 -4.47 -8.12
N ARG A 132 28.23 -5.72 -8.55
CA ARG A 132 29.29 -6.74 -8.55
C ARG A 132 30.44 -6.36 -9.47
N ALA A 133 30.13 -5.87 -10.67
CA ALA A 133 31.14 -5.41 -11.63
C ALA A 133 31.99 -4.27 -11.07
N TYR A 134 31.36 -3.32 -10.37
CA TYR A 134 32.05 -2.22 -9.70
C TYR A 134 32.90 -2.69 -8.50
N VAL A 135 32.43 -3.64 -7.71
CA VAL A 135 33.26 -4.27 -6.66
C VAL A 135 34.50 -4.93 -7.28
N SER A 136 34.33 -5.67 -8.39
CA SER A 136 35.46 -6.31 -9.08
C SER A 136 36.41 -5.32 -9.76
N SER A 137 35.98 -4.12 -10.14
CA SER A 137 36.88 -3.11 -10.70
C SER A 137 37.76 -2.46 -9.61
N ARG A 138 37.26 -2.34 -8.38
CA ARG A 138 38.05 -1.87 -7.23
C ARG A 138 39.24 -2.77 -6.94
N VAL A 139 39.05 -4.09 -6.97
CA VAL A 139 40.12 -5.08 -6.75
C VAL A 139 41.19 -4.98 -7.84
N ARG A 140 40.79 -4.75 -9.09
CA ARG A 140 41.72 -4.61 -10.23
C ARG A 140 42.53 -3.31 -10.26
N THR A 141 42.08 -2.28 -9.54
CA THR A 141 42.79 -0.98 -9.48
C THR A 141 43.79 -0.94 -8.31
N ALA A 142 43.65 -1.84 -7.34
CA ALA A 142 44.51 -1.95 -6.17
C ALA A 142 45.66 -2.98 -6.30
N ALA A 143 45.71 -3.71 -7.42
CA ALA A 143 46.76 -4.66 -7.79
C ALA A 143 47.60 -4.10 -8.93
#